data_AF-A0A817RVK3-F1
#
_entry.id   AF-A0A817RVK3-F1
#
_cell.length_a   1.000
_cell.length_b   1.000
_cell.length_c   1.000
_cell.angle_alpha   90.00
_cell.angle_beta   90.00
_cell.angle_gamma   90.00
#
_symmetry.space_group_name_H-M   'P 1'
#
loop_
_entity.id
_entity.type
_entity.pdbx_description
1 polymer ?
#
loop_
_entity_poly.entity_id
_entity_poly.type
_entity_poly.pdbx_seq_one_letter_code
_entity_poly.pdbx_strand_id
1 'polypeptide(L)'
;MNKSINDASNEDEETYQFLEKLDHILKRHETYWLKKSHANKQKGEIKICNDGRGIPVRKWAQNESIYSSALIVDKLKTSDIFSDDQKRIT
;
A
#
# COMPACT_ATOMS: atom_id res chain seq x y z
N MET A 1 25.44 27.68 38.65
CA MET A 1 25.33 26.37 38.00
C MET A 1 25.03 26.63 36.53
N ASN A 2 26.06 26.52 35.68
CA ASN A 2 25.93 26.79 34.26
C ASN A 2 25.37 25.52 33.60
N LYS A 3 24.13 25.57 33.09
CA LYS A 3 23.64 24.52 32.21
C LYS A 3 24.43 24.60 30.91
N SER A 4 25.15 23.53 30.61
CA SER A 4 25.84 23.32 29.34
C SER A 4 24.82 23.38 28.20
N ILE A 5 25.12 24.14 27.15
CA ILE A 5 24.25 24.37 25.97
C ILE A 5 24.23 23.13 25.04
N ASN A 6 24.77 21.99 25.47
CA ASN A 6 24.94 20.80 24.63
C ASN A 6 23.78 19.80 24.68
N ASP A 7 22.70 20.09 25.41
CA ASP A 7 21.53 19.20 25.52
C ASP A 7 20.35 19.65 24.65
N ALA A 8 20.55 20.62 23.74
CA ALA A 8 19.57 20.88 22.70
C ALA A 8 19.65 19.75 21.66
N SER A 9 19.02 18.62 21.97
CA SER A 9 18.55 17.67 20.96
C SER A 9 17.88 18.49 19.85
N ASN A 10 18.19 18.22 18.58
CA ASN A 10 17.55 18.85 17.43
C ASN A 10 16.02 18.61 17.49
N GLU A 11 15.28 19.41 18.25
CA GLU A 11 13.81 19.32 18.42
C GLU A 11 13.08 19.46 17.08
N ASP A 12 13.71 20.15 16.13
CA ASP A 12 13.23 20.36 14.77
C ASP A 12 13.24 19.07 13.92
N GLU A 13 14.24 18.19 14.10
CA GLU A 13 14.33 16.89 13.40
C GLU A 13 13.34 15.86 13.98
N GLU A 14 12.89 16.03 15.22
CA GLU A 14 11.88 15.17 15.84
C GLU A 14 10.44 15.57 15.50
N THR A 15 10.21 16.84 15.15
CA THR A 15 8.87 17.39 14.88
C THR A 15 8.32 16.97 13.51
N TYR A 16 9.18 16.91 12.48
CA TYR A 16 8.77 16.57 11.10
C TYR A 16 9.38 15.24 10.67
N GLN A 17 8.53 14.33 10.22
CA GLN A 17 8.96 12.99 9.78
C GLN A 17 8.46 12.69 8.38
N PHE A 18 9.35 12.19 7.53
CA PHE A 18 8.97 11.55 6.27
C PHE A 18 8.70 10.06 6.52
N LEU A 19 7.65 9.52 5.93
CA LEU A 19 7.32 8.10 6.01
C LEU A 19 7.28 7.52 4.61
N GLU A 20 7.91 6.36 4.44
CA GLU A 20 7.73 5.56 3.24
C GLU A 20 6.27 5.10 3.12
N LYS A 21 5.82 4.86 1.88
CA LYS A 21 4.39 4.64 1.60
C LYS A 21 3.78 3.48 2.41
N LEU A 22 4.51 2.37 2.54
CA LEU A 22 4.05 1.22 3.32
C LEU A 22 3.99 1.54 4.82
N ASP A 23 4.99 2.25 5.34
CA ASP A 23 5.01 2.68 6.74
C ASP A 23 3.87 3.64 7.06
N HIS A 24 3.55 4.55 6.13
CA HIS A 24 2.38 5.42 6.26
C HIS A 24 1.07 4.61 6.27
N ILE A 25 0.92 3.62 5.38
CA ILE A 25 -0.27 2.74 5.37
C ILE A 25 -0.40 1.99 6.69
N LEU A 26 0.70 1.48 7.26
CA LEU A 26 0.67 0.79 8.55
C LEU A 26 0.34 1.75 9.71
N LYS A 27 0.94 2.94 9.72
CA LYS A 27 0.74 3.97 10.76
C LYS A 27 -0.66 4.59 10.72
N ARG A 28 -1.27 4.69 9.52
CA ARG A 28 -2.57 5.37 9.25
C ARG A 28 -3.55 4.45 8.51
N HIS A 29 -3.57 3.18 8.87
CA HIS A 29 -4.34 2.13 8.19
C HIS A 29 -5.85 2.41 8.13
N GLU A 30 -6.38 3.20 9.07
CA GLU A 30 -7.77 3.61 9.15
C GLU A 30 -8.26 4.36 7.90
N THR A 31 -7.36 4.97 7.14
CA THR A 31 -7.68 5.68 5.89
C THR A 31 -7.74 4.76 4.68
N TYR A 32 -7.11 3.57 4.75
CA TYR A 32 -7.00 2.62 3.65
C TYR A 32 -7.96 1.43 3.79
N TRP A 33 -8.31 1.05 5.03
CA TRP A 33 -9.20 -0.08 5.30
C TRP A 33 -10.39 0.34 6.16
N LEU A 34 -11.58 -0.09 5.77
CA LEU A 34 -12.79 0.10 6.58
C LEU A 34 -12.68 -0.71 7.88
N LYS A 35 -13.10 -0.10 8.99
CA LYS A 35 -13.00 -0.69 10.33
C LYS A 35 -13.91 -1.93 10.45
N LYS A 36 -13.27 -3.10 10.64
CA LYS A 36 -13.81 -4.42 11.04
C LYS A 36 -14.86 -5.06 10.12
N SER A 37 -14.42 -6.01 9.29
CA SER A 37 -15.24 -7.16 8.88
C SER A 37 -14.96 -8.36 9.81
N HIS A 38 -16.01 -9.09 10.19
CA HIS A 38 -15.86 -10.32 10.99
C HIS A 38 -15.18 -11.40 10.12
N ALA A 39 -13.95 -11.77 10.47
CA ALA A 39 -13.24 -12.89 9.87
C ALA A 39 -13.45 -14.16 10.71
N ASN A 40 -13.79 -15.28 10.07
CA ASN A 40 -13.88 -16.59 10.72
C ASN A 40 -12.47 -17.09 11.10
N LYS A 41 -12.20 -17.17 12.41
CA LYS A 41 -10.84 -17.25 12.98
C LYS A 41 -10.22 -18.65 13.03
N GLN A 42 -10.89 -19.71 12.60
CA GLN A 42 -10.44 -21.08 12.91
C GLN A 42 -9.14 -21.52 12.20
N LYS A 43 -8.79 -20.89 11.06
CA LYS A 43 -7.52 -21.15 10.35
C LYS A 43 -6.69 -19.91 10.05
N GLY A 44 -7.23 -18.70 10.22
CA GLY A 44 -6.55 -17.45 9.83
C GLY A 44 -6.36 -17.30 8.32
N GLU A 45 -7.04 -18.10 7.49
CA GLU A 45 -6.93 -18.09 6.03
C GLU A 45 -8.24 -17.60 5.40
N ILE A 46 -8.12 -16.70 4.41
CA ILE A 46 -9.24 -16.27 3.56
C ILE A 46 -8.87 -16.64 2.12
N LYS A 47 -9.69 -17.49 1.48
CA LYS A 47 -9.53 -17.86 0.08
C LYS A 47 -10.65 -17.22 -0.74
N ILE A 48 -10.28 -16.52 -1.81
CA ILE A 48 -11.20 -15.88 -2.75
C ILE A 48 -10.94 -16.45 -4.14
N CYS A 49 -11.99 -16.92 -4.82
CA CYS A 49 -11.91 -17.48 -6.17
C CYS A 49 -12.95 -16.81 -7.08
N ASN A 50 -12.61 -16.62 -8.36
CA ASN A 50 -13.52 -16.15 -9.40
C ASN A 50 -13.21 -16.90 -10.71
N ASP A 51 -14.20 -16.95 -11.60
CA ASP A 51 -14.17 -17.59 -12.91
C ASP A 51 -14.04 -16.57 -14.06
N GLY A 52 -13.70 -15.31 -13.74
CA GLY A 52 -13.45 -14.28 -14.74
C GLY A 52 -12.23 -14.57 -15.61
N ARG A 53 -11.89 -13.63 -16.50
CA ARG A 53 -10.75 -13.76 -17.45
C ARG A 53 -9.38 -13.97 -16.79
N GLY A 54 -9.29 -13.81 -15.47
CA GLY A 54 -8.06 -13.93 -14.72
C GLY A 54 -7.13 -12.73 -14.88
N ILE A 55 -5.99 -12.80 -14.19
CA ILE A 55 -4.91 -11.82 -14.30
C ILE A 55 -4.02 -12.24 -15.47
N PRO A 56 -3.70 -11.34 -16.41
CA PRO A 56 -2.86 -11.69 -17.56
C PRO A 56 -1.46 -12.17 -17.16
N VAL A 57 -1.06 -13.34 -17.68
CA VAL A 57 0.28 -13.91 -17.51
C VAL A 57 1.19 -13.39 -18.62
N ARG A 58 1.56 -12.10 -18.53
CA ARG A 58 2.47 -11.44 -19.48
C ARG A 58 3.41 -10.48 -18.77
N LYS A 59 4.52 -10.19 -19.43
CA LYS A 59 5.47 -9.15 -19.01
C LYS A 59 4.85 -7.76 -19.18
N TRP A 60 5.19 -6.83 -18.30
CA TRP A 60 4.68 -5.46 -18.34
C TRP A 60 5.37 -4.67 -19.46
N ALA A 61 4.58 -3.93 -20.25
CA ALA A 61 5.08 -3.23 -21.44
C ALA A 61 6.17 -2.19 -21.15
N GLN A 62 6.18 -1.59 -19.96
CA GLN A 62 7.19 -0.61 -19.58
C GLN A 62 8.43 -1.24 -18.93
N ASN A 63 8.35 -2.51 -18.50
CA ASN A 63 9.47 -3.24 -17.94
C ASN A 63 9.28 -4.76 -18.09
N GLU A 64 10.02 -5.34 -19.03
CA GLU A 64 9.94 -6.77 -19.37
C GLU A 64 10.48 -7.72 -18.30
N SER A 65 11.13 -7.20 -17.25
CA SER A 65 11.58 -8.02 -16.11
C SER A 65 10.47 -8.33 -15.10
N ILE A 66 9.30 -7.70 -15.22
CA ILE A 66 8.20 -7.82 -14.26
C ILE A 66 6.95 -8.35 -14.97
N TYR A 67 6.32 -9.38 -14.39
CA TYR A 67 5.02 -9.88 -14.85
C TYR A 67 3.87 -9.03 -14.29
N SER A 68 2.77 -8.91 -15.06
CA SER A 68 1.59 -8.15 -14.63
C SER A 68 1.00 -8.65 -13.31
N SER A 69 1.07 -9.96 -13.02
CA SER A 69 0.63 -10.54 -11.75
C SER A 69 1.47 -10.04 -10.56
N ALA A 70 2.80 -10.03 -10.69
CA ALA A 70 3.68 -9.49 -9.65
C ALA A 70 3.49 -7.98 -9.50
N LEU A 71 3.29 -7.26 -10.61
CA LEU A 71 3.10 -5.81 -10.59
C LEU A 71 1.93 -5.39 -9.70
N ILE A 72 0.75 -5.98 -9.89
CA ILE A 72 -0.48 -5.57 -9.17
C ILE A 72 -0.50 -6.01 -7.70
N VAL A 73 0.30 -7.01 -7.33
CA VAL A 73 0.39 -7.51 -5.94
C VAL A 73 1.48 -6.76 -5.17
N ASP A 74 2.65 -6.53 -5.78
CA ASP A 74 3.84 -6.07 -5.06
C ASP A 74 4.06 -4.56 -5.13
N LYS A 75 3.44 -3.85 -6.08
CA LYS A 75 3.64 -2.40 -6.25
C LYS A 75 2.38 -1.62 -5.93
N LEU A 76 2.49 -0.68 -4.99
CA LEU A 76 1.43 0.27 -4.72
C LEU A 76 1.21 1.19 -5.92
N LYS A 77 -0.03 1.67 -6.07
CA LYS A 77 -0.47 2.57 -7.15
C LYS A 77 -0.25 1.96 -8.54
N THR A 78 -0.63 0.69 -8.71
CA THR A 78 -0.73 0.04 -10.02
C THR A 78 -2.14 -0.49 -10.23
N SER A 79 -2.73 -0.19 -11.38
CA SER A 79 -4.08 -0.62 -11.74
C SER A 79 -4.30 -0.45 -13.24
N ASP A 80 -5.30 -1.14 -13.77
CA ASP A 80 -5.82 -0.95 -15.12
C ASP A 80 -7.02 0.02 -15.16
N ILE A 81 -7.37 0.64 -14.02
CA ILE A 81 -8.53 1.55 -13.86
C ILE A 81 -8.16 3.04 -13.78
N PHE A 82 -6.94 3.43 -14.16
CA PHE A 82 -6.48 4.83 -14.04
C PHE A 82 -7.07 5.82 -15.05
N SER A 83 -7.70 5.34 -16.12
CA SER A 83 -8.29 6.20 -17.15
C SER A 83 -9.73 6.53 -16.81
N ASP A 84 -9.97 7.78 -16.40
CA ASP A 84 -11.29 8.30 -16.07
C ASP A 84 -12.21 8.44 -17.31
N ASP A 85 -11.63 8.44 -18.51
CA ASP A 85 -12.37 8.53 -19.78
C ASP A 85 -13.15 7.24 -20.10
N GLN A 86 -12.76 6.11 -19.49
CA GLN A 86 -13.44 4.84 -19.70
C GLN A 86 -14.66 4.71 -18.77
N LYS A 87 -15.86 4.89 -19.33
CA LYS A 87 -17.10 4.55 -18.62
C LYS A 87 -17.16 3.05 -18.35
N ARG A 88 -16.92 2.66 -17.10
CA ARG A 88 -17.14 1.29 -16.62
C ARG A 88 -18.52 1.20 -15.98
N ILE A 89 -19.22 0.10 -16.23
CA ILE A 89 -20.51 -0.17 -15.60
C ILE A 89 -20.21 -0.53 -14.13
N THR A 90 -20.59 0.35 -13.21
CA THR A 90 -20.62 0.10 -11.76
C THR A 90 -21.89 -0.63 -11.37
#